data_AF-A0A3P8DHK7-F1
#
_entry.id   AF-A0A3P8DHK7-F1
#
_cell.length_a   1.000
_cell.length_b   1.000
_cell.length_c   1.000
_cell.angle_alpha   90.00
_cell.angle_beta   90.00
_cell.angle_gamma   90.00
#
_symmetry.space_group_name_H-M   'P 1'
#
loop_
_entity.id
_entity.type
_entity.pdbx_description
1 polymer ?
#
loop_
_entity_poly.entity_id
_entity_poly.type
_entity_poly.pdbx_seq_one_letter_code
_entity_poly.pdbx_strand_id
1 'polypeptide(L)'
;MIFVNCFLTQVGENGAGKTTLLRLLLGDLEPTSGLRHAHRSLRIGYFSQHHVDQLDLKLSSLEFLMRKFPNQTEQVYRSQLANFNITEMLALQPIGSLSGGQKSRVAFVAMCMSK
;
A
#
# COMPACT_ATOMS: atom_id res chain seq x y z
N MET A 1 15.02 -3.50 18.15
CA MET A 1 13.62 -3.65 18.60
C MET A 1 12.83 -2.48 18.02
N ILE A 2 11.65 -2.74 17.43
CA ILE A 2 10.78 -1.70 16.86
C ILE A 2 9.59 -1.54 17.80
N PHE A 3 9.34 -0.31 18.27
CA PHE A 3 8.23 0.00 19.17
C PHE A 3 7.07 0.65 18.42
N VAL A 4 5.88 0.66 19.03
CA VAL A 4 4.72 1.41 18.52
C VAL A 4 5.07 2.91 18.51
N ASN A 5 4.58 3.65 17.52
CA ASN A 5 4.89 5.08 17.29
C ASN A 5 6.37 5.37 16.99
N CYS A 6 7.06 4.44 16.32
CA CYS A 6 8.45 4.62 15.90
C CYS A 6 8.53 4.94 14.39
N PHE A 7 9.28 5.99 14.04
CA PHE A 7 9.66 6.29 12.66
C PHE A 7 11.11 5.83 12.43
N LEU A 8 11.30 4.93 11.47
CA LEU A 8 12.60 4.38 11.13
C LEU A 8 12.93 4.68 9.68
N THR A 9 14.16 5.12 9.44
CA THR A 9 14.69 5.39 8.10
C THR A 9 15.93 4.53 7.87
N GLN A 10 15.98 3.82 6.74
CA GLN A 10 17.14 3.02 6.36
C GLN A 10 18.00 3.74 5.32
N VAL A 11 19.20 4.14 5.74
CA VAL A 11 20.23 4.75 4.88
C VAL A 11 21.28 3.73 4.46
N GLY A 12 21.96 3.95 3.33
CA GLY A 12 22.90 3.01 2.72
C GLY A 12 22.80 2.98 1.19
N GLU A 13 23.82 2.45 0.53
CA GLU A 13 23.91 2.39 -0.93
C GLU A 13 22.94 1.35 -1.54
N ASN A 14 22.72 1.44 -2.86
CA ASN A 14 21.98 0.42 -3.59
C ASN A 14 22.74 -0.91 -3.49
N GLY A 15 22.06 -1.97 -3.04
CA GLY A 15 22.69 -3.27 -2.81
C GLY A 15 23.15 -3.52 -1.37
N ALA A 16 23.05 -2.54 -0.45
CA ALA A 16 23.37 -2.71 0.97
C ALA A 16 22.40 -3.64 1.75
N GLY A 17 21.52 -4.36 1.07
CA GLY A 17 20.58 -5.30 1.69
C GLY A 17 19.32 -4.67 2.29
N LYS A 18 18.97 -3.42 1.93
CA LYS A 18 17.76 -2.76 2.47
C LYS A 18 16.47 -3.52 2.22
N THR A 19 16.28 -3.94 0.96
CA THR A 19 15.13 -4.75 0.58
C THR A 19 15.14 -6.10 1.29
N THR A 20 16.32 -6.69 1.51
CA THR A 20 16.48 -7.94 2.26
C THR A 20 16.06 -7.77 3.71
N LEU A 21 16.47 -6.68 4.37
CA LEU A 21 16.05 -6.36 5.73
C LEU A 21 14.53 -6.14 5.82
N LEU A 22 13.94 -5.42 4.86
CA LEU A 22 12.49 -5.23 4.80
C LEU A 22 11.76 -6.57 4.64
N ARG A 23 12.23 -7.48 3.78
CA ARG A 23 11.65 -8.83 3.62
C ARG A 23 11.75 -9.68 4.88
N LEU A 24 12.89 -9.63 5.58
CA LEU A 24 13.04 -10.24 6.90
C LEU A 24 12.03 -9.68 7.90
N LEU A 25 11.83 -8.36 7.94
CA LEU A 25 10.86 -7.72 8.83
C LEU A 25 9.41 -8.09 8.47
N LEU A 26 9.08 -8.18 7.18
CA LEU A 26 7.78 -8.65 6.69
C LEU A 26 7.52 -10.11 7.04
N GLY A 27 8.58 -10.91 7.16
CA GLY A 27 8.49 -12.36 7.35
C GLY A 27 8.49 -13.15 6.05
N ASP A 28 8.72 -12.47 4.91
CA ASP A 28 8.84 -13.10 3.58
C ASP A 28 10.16 -13.88 3.42
N LEU A 29 11.13 -13.64 4.30
CA LEU A 29 12.43 -14.31 4.33
C LEU A 29 12.74 -14.78 5.75
N GLU A 30 13.25 -15.99 5.87
CA GLU A 30 13.69 -16.53 7.17
C GLU A 30 15.13 -16.10 7.47
N PRO A 31 15.43 -15.66 8.71
CA PRO A 31 16.78 -15.27 9.07
C PRO A 31 17.71 -16.50 9.07
N THR A 32 18.87 -16.37 8.42
CA THR A 32 19.90 -17.42 8.43
C THR A 32 20.48 -17.64 9.84
N SER A 33 20.50 -16.59 10.65
CA SER A 33 20.89 -16.64 12.07
C SER A 33 20.13 -15.58 12.87
N GLY A 34 19.96 -15.85 14.17
CA GLY A 34 19.16 -15.00 15.07
C GLY A 34 17.67 -15.33 15.04
N LEU A 35 16.87 -14.47 15.68
CA LEU A 35 15.43 -14.68 15.83
C LEU A 35 14.67 -13.42 15.42
N ARG A 36 13.59 -13.62 14.66
CA ARG A 36 12.56 -12.61 14.45
C ARG A 36 11.46 -12.84 15.47
N HIS A 37 11.12 -11.82 16.25
CA HIS A 37 9.94 -11.83 17.12
C HIS A 37 8.97 -10.74 16.67
N ALA A 38 7.73 -11.13 16.42
CA ALA A 38 6.64 -10.25 16.06
C ALA A 38 5.42 -10.61 16.92
N HIS A 39 4.65 -9.59 17.33
CA HIS A 39 3.41 -9.82 18.05
C HIS A 39 2.42 -10.61 17.18
N ARG A 40 1.69 -11.57 17.76
CA ARG A 40 0.82 -12.49 16.99
C ARG A 40 -0.24 -11.78 16.16
N SER A 41 -0.75 -10.64 16.64
CA SER A 41 -1.75 -9.82 15.95
C SER A 41 -1.14 -8.67 15.12
N LEU A 42 0.18 -8.66 14.89
CA LEU A 42 0.83 -7.64 14.07
C LEU A 42 0.35 -7.73 12.63
N ARG A 43 -0.08 -6.60 12.07
CA ARG A 43 -0.39 -6.45 10.64
C ARG A 43 0.58 -5.47 10.03
N ILE A 44 1.16 -5.82 8.89
CA ILE A 44 2.16 -4.99 8.21
C ILE A 44 1.60 -4.61 6.85
N GLY A 45 1.39 -3.32 6.62
CA GLY A 45 1.16 -2.77 5.28
C GLY A 45 2.50 -2.47 4.62
N TYR A 46 2.76 -3.06 3.46
CA TYR A 46 4.01 -2.86 2.72
C TYR A 46 3.74 -2.09 1.42
N PHE A 47 4.29 -0.89 1.30
CA PHE A 47 4.21 -0.08 0.08
C PHE A 47 5.54 -0.12 -0.67
N SER A 48 5.50 -0.67 -1.88
CA SER A 48 6.64 -0.71 -2.80
C SER A 48 6.28 0.00 -4.10
N GLN A 49 7.28 0.42 -4.87
CA GLN A 49 7.07 1.07 -6.17
C GLN A 49 6.21 0.20 -7.11
N HIS A 50 6.36 -1.13 -7.05
CA HIS A 50 5.58 -2.07 -7.84
C HIS A 50 4.07 -2.10 -7.52
N HIS A 51 3.63 -1.59 -6.37
CA HIS A 51 2.20 -1.55 -6.05
C HIS A 51 1.43 -0.59 -6.97
N VAL A 52 2.10 0.46 -7.47
CA VAL A 52 1.49 1.36 -8.46
C VAL A 52 1.34 0.65 -9.80
N ASP A 53 2.28 -0.23 -10.16
CA ASP A 53 2.24 -1.02 -11.40
C ASP A 53 1.14 -2.09 -11.40
N GLN A 54 0.66 -2.50 -10.23
CA GLN A 54 -0.46 -3.46 -10.08
C GLN A 54 -1.84 -2.83 -10.27
N LEU A 55 -1.93 -1.50 -10.41
CA LEU A 55 -3.20 -0.84 -10.66
C LEU A 55 -3.67 -1.14 -12.09
N ASP A 56 -4.93 -1.56 -12.23
CA ASP A 56 -5.54 -1.70 -13.55
C ASP A 56 -5.79 -0.31 -14.14
N LEU A 57 -4.91 0.11 -15.04
CA LEU A 57 -4.92 1.45 -15.63
C LEU A 57 -6.18 1.73 -16.47
N LYS A 58 -6.93 0.70 -16.85
CA LYS A 58 -8.15 0.82 -17.64
C LYS A 58 -9.38 1.13 -16.80
N LEU A 59 -9.37 0.73 -15.53
CA LEU A 59 -10.49 0.96 -14.61
C LEU A 59 -10.42 2.36 -14.02
N SER A 60 -11.58 2.92 -13.66
CA SER A 60 -11.61 4.08 -12.79
C SER A 60 -11.16 3.74 -11.37
N SER A 61 -10.72 4.75 -10.60
CA SER A 61 -10.29 4.54 -9.22
C SER A 61 -11.38 3.93 -8.35
N LEU A 62 -12.63 4.35 -8.58
CA LEU A 62 -13.81 3.84 -7.90
C LEU A 62 -14.10 2.38 -8.28
N GLU A 63 -14.17 2.08 -9.58
CA GLU A 63 -14.41 0.72 -10.07
C GLU A 63 -13.31 -0.25 -9.63
N PHE A 64 -12.05 0.20 -9.62
CA PHE A 64 -10.92 -0.59 -9.13
C PHE A 64 -11.13 -1.01 -7.67
N LEU A 65 -11.51 -0.08 -6.79
CA LEU A 65 -11.77 -0.39 -5.38
C LEU A 65 -12.99 -1.29 -5.21
N MET A 66 -14.08 -1.03 -5.94
CA MET A 66 -15.29 -1.87 -5.90
C MET A 66 -15.02 -3.29 -6.37
N ARG A 67 -14.21 -3.47 -7.42
CA ARG A 67 -13.84 -4.78 -7.94
C ARG A 67 -12.88 -5.53 -7.01
N LYS A 68 -11.94 -4.81 -6.39
CA LYS A 68 -10.98 -5.40 -5.44
C LYS A 68 -11.64 -5.74 -4.09
N PHE A 69 -12.64 -4.97 -3.68
CA PHE A 69 -13.35 -5.12 -2.42
C PHE A 69 -14.87 -5.10 -2.68
N PRO A 70 -15.52 -6.23 -2.97
CA PRO A 70 -16.96 -6.25 -3.27
C PRO A 70 -17.87 -6.07 -2.03
N ASN A 71 -17.31 -5.89 -0.83
CA ASN A 71 -18.03 -5.97 0.45
C ASN A 71 -18.49 -4.61 1.02
N GLN A 72 -18.36 -3.52 0.27
CA GLN A 72 -18.79 -2.18 0.72
C GLN A 72 -19.60 -1.48 -0.35
N THR A 73 -20.35 -0.45 0.05
CA THR A 73 -21.11 0.39 -0.87
C THR A 73 -20.21 1.39 -1.58
N GLU A 74 -20.66 1.85 -2.75
CA GLU A 74 -19.97 2.86 -3.54
C GLU A 74 -19.67 4.15 -2.74
N GLN A 75 -20.63 4.58 -1.90
CA GLN A 75 -20.50 5.77 -1.07
C GLN A 75 -19.33 5.67 -0.08
N VAL A 76 -19.05 4.47 0.44
CA VAL A 76 -17.88 4.23 1.30
C VAL A 76 -16.60 4.42 0.49
N TYR A 77 -16.52 3.90 -0.73
CA TYR A 77 -15.34 4.07 -1.58
C TYR A 77 -15.10 5.52 -1.99
N ARG A 78 -16.15 6.27 -2.34
CA ARG A 78 -16.05 7.71 -2.64
C ARG A 78 -15.53 8.48 -1.42
N SER A 79 -16.04 8.18 -0.23
CA SER A 79 -15.55 8.78 1.03
C SER A 79 -14.08 8.44 1.30
N GLN A 80 -13.67 7.18 1.11
CA GLN A 80 -12.27 6.77 1.27
C GLN A 80 -11.35 7.48 0.27
N LEU A 81 -11.72 7.55 -1.01
CA LEU A 81 -10.97 8.28 -2.03
C LEU A 81 -10.87 9.78 -1.69
N ALA A 82 -11.96 10.40 -1.25
CA ALA A 82 -11.99 11.80 -0.84
C ALA A 82 -11.04 12.10 0.34
N ASN A 83 -10.95 11.21 1.32
CA ASN A 83 -10.02 11.35 2.45
C ASN A 83 -8.55 11.39 2.01
N PHE A 84 -8.23 10.81 0.86
CA PHE A 84 -6.90 10.86 0.23
C PHE A 84 -6.80 11.94 -0.85
N ASN A 85 -7.68 12.94 -0.85
CA ASN A 85 -7.71 14.03 -1.84
C ASN A 85 -7.84 13.53 -3.29
N ILE A 86 -8.55 12.43 -3.50
CA ILE A 86 -9.02 12.00 -4.83
C ILE A 86 -10.45 12.51 -4.95
N THR A 87 -10.62 13.58 -5.73
CA THR A 87 -11.94 14.21 -5.93
C THR A 87 -12.86 13.32 -6.74
N GLU A 88 -14.16 13.62 -6.70
CA GLU A 88 -15.19 12.87 -7.40
C GLU A 88 -14.90 12.69 -8.90
N MET A 89 -14.42 13.75 -9.56
CA MET A 89 -14.08 13.69 -10.97
C MET A 89 -12.88 12.77 -11.23
N LEU A 90 -11.86 12.80 -10.36
CA LEU A 90 -10.68 11.93 -10.48
C LEU A 90 -11.03 10.47 -10.15
N ALA A 91 -12.00 10.24 -9.25
CA ALA A 91 -12.44 8.91 -8.86
C ALA A 91 -13.09 8.16 -10.03
N LEU A 92 -13.79 8.89 -10.92
CA LEU A 92 -14.46 8.37 -12.11
C LEU A 92 -13.53 8.28 -13.34
N GLN A 93 -12.37 8.93 -13.30
CA GLN A 93 -11.40 8.86 -14.38
C GLN A 93 -10.60 7.55 -14.34
N PRO A 94 -10.19 7.02 -15.51
CA PRO A 94 -9.29 5.87 -15.57
C PRO A 94 -8.01 6.13 -14.78
N ILE A 95 -7.53 5.13 -14.03
CA ILE A 95 -6.29 5.26 -13.26
C ILE A 95 -5.11 5.62 -14.17
N GLY A 96 -5.12 5.15 -15.41
CA GLY A 96 -4.11 5.47 -16.42
C GLY A 96 -3.87 6.98 -16.62
N SER A 97 -4.94 7.80 -16.59
CA SER A 97 -4.85 9.25 -16.81
C SER A 97 -4.41 10.05 -15.59
N LEU A 98 -4.33 9.42 -14.41
CA LEU A 98 -3.88 10.07 -13.19
C LEU A 98 -2.37 10.32 -13.20
N SER A 99 -1.95 11.40 -12.54
CA SER A 99 -0.53 11.65 -12.26
C SER A 99 0.06 10.56 -11.36
N GLY A 100 1.39 10.38 -11.38
CA GLY A 100 2.06 9.38 -10.54
C GLY A 100 1.74 9.54 -9.04
N GLY A 101 1.64 10.78 -8.55
CA GLY A 101 1.24 11.07 -7.17
C GLY A 101 -0.20 10.67 -6.86
N GLN A 102 -1.14 10.90 -7.79
CA GLN A 102 -2.53 10.47 -7.64
C GLN A 102 -2.66 8.94 -7.66
N LYS A 103 -1.92 8.26 -8.56
CA LYS A 103 -1.86 6.79 -8.60
C LYS A 103 -1.35 6.21 -7.27
N SER A 104 -0.29 6.80 -6.71
CA SER A 104 0.21 6.39 -5.39
C SER A 104 -0.86 6.52 -4.30
N ARG A 105 -1.64 7.61 -4.29
CA ARG A 105 -2.73 7.78 -3.32
C ARG A 105 -3.83 6.73 -3.49
N VAL A 106 -4.23 6.38 -4.71
CA VAL A 106 -5.19 5.30 -4.97
C VAL A 106 -4.65 3.96 -4.48
N ALA A 107 -3.37 3.67 -4.72
CA ALA A 107 -2.72 2.46 -4.20
C ALA A 107 -2.66 2.45 -2.66
N PHE A 108 -2.42 3.58 -2.01
CA PHE A 108 -2.47 3.72 -0.55
C PHE A 108 -3.88 3.44 -0.01
N VAL A 109 -4.92 4.00 -0.63
CA VAL A 109 -6.32 3.72 -0.25
C VAL A 109 -6.57 2.21 -0.30
N ALA A 110 -6.21 1.56 -1.41
CA ALA A 110 -6.39 0.12 -1.56
C ALA A 110 -5.63 -0.69 -0.50
N MET A 111 -4.45 -0.23 -0.07
CA MET A 111 -3.71 -0.87 1.02
C MET A 111 -4.39 -0.70 2.37
N CYS A 112 -4.87 0.50 2.70
CA CYS A 112 -5.61 0.74 3.95
C CYS A 112 -6.89 -0.10 4.03
N MET A 113 -7.47 -0.45 2.87
CA MET A 113 -8.66 -1.31 2.78
C MET A 113 -8.35 -2.82 2.75
N SER A 114 -7.11 -3.20 2.42
CA SER A 114 -6.66 -4.59 2.45
C SER A 114 -6.46 -5.01 3.90
N LYS A 115 -7.44 -5.74 4.45
CA LYS A 115 -7.51 -6.17 5.87
C LYS A 115 -6.44 -7.17 6.26
#